data_AF-A0A2G2M7B8-F1
#
_entry.id   AF-A0A2G2M7B8-F1
#
_cell.length_a   1.000
_cell.length_b   1.000
_cell.length_c   1.000
_cell.angle_alpha   90.00
_cell.angle_beta   90.00
_cell.angle_gamma   90.00
#
_symmetry.space_group_name_H-M   'P 1'
#
loop_
_entity.id
_entity.type
_entity.pdbx_description
1 polymer ?
#
loop_
_entity_poly.entity_id
_entity_poly.type
_entity_poly.pdbx_seq_one_letter_code
_entity_poly.pdbx_strand_id
1 'polypeptide(L)'
;MSGAGYGKRKSGSVRAKKIGSTILFSSYSICNSALESVLRGLKDASGRYLLVSDLASGLGNTLLGRPLLVAESFPGVLTTGKDVLALGDFKRGVYIADKKGVDIQRNDSVGFTSDTTHFRAIFRTDIQVALADAIRIMKLK
;
A
#
# COMPACT_ATOMS: atom_id res chain seq x y z
N MET A 1 -37.59 23.59 24.28
CA MET A 1 -37.47 22.14 24.57
C MET A 1 -37.59 21.37 23.26
N SER A 2 -36.48 20.83 22.77
CA SER A 2 -36.38 19.88 21.65
C SER A 2 -34.90 19.46 21.64
N GLY A 3 -34.47 18.21 21.73
CA GLY A 3 -35.11 16.90 21.69
C GLY A 3 -33.92 15.96 21.45
N ALA A 4 -33.65 15.05 22.39
CA ALA A 4 -32.47 14.19 22.42
C ALA A 4 -32.42 13.19 21.26
N GLY A 5 -31.22 12.74 20.88
CA GLY A 5 -31.06 11.67 19.90
C GLY A 5 -29.63 11.15 19.75
N TYR A 6 -29.06 10.61 20.83
CA TYR A 6 -27.81 9.83 20.80
C TYR A 6 -27.94 8.62 19.84
N GLY A 7 -27.23 8.68 18.71
CA GLY A 7 -27.18 7.61 17.71
C GLY A 7 -26.32 6.42 18.16
N LYS A 8 -26.94 5.24 18.23
CA LYS A 8 -26.33 3.99 18.68
C LYS A 8 -25.09 3.59 17.87
N ARG A 9 -23.97 3.30 18.56
CA ARG A 9 -22.79 2.62 18.01
C ARG A 9 -23.18 1.18 17.64
N LYS A 10 -23.27 0.88 16.34
CA LYS A 10 -23.42 -0.50 15.88
C LYS A 10 -22.09 -1.24 16.07
N SER A 11 -22.03 -2.05 17.13
CA SER A 11 -21.07 -3.16 17.26
C SER A 11 -21.21 -4.05 16.03
N GLY A 12 -20.25 -3.97 15.13
CA GLY A 12 -20.23 -4.76 13.92
C GLY A 12 -19.10 -5.77 14.01
N SER A 13 -19.41 -7.06 13.98
CA SER A 13 -18.40 -8.10 13.83
C SER A 13 -17.66 -7.95 12.50
N VAL A 14 -16.34 -8.09 12.52
CA VAL A 14 -15.49 -8.10 11.32
C VAL A 14 -15.86 -9.34 10.51
N ARG A 15 -16.71 -9.19 9.49
CA ARG A 15 -17.05 -10.29 8.58
C ARG A 15 -16.00 -10.32 7.49
N ALA A 16 -14.95 -11.11 7.70
CA ALA A 16 -13.94 -11.38 6.68
C ALA A 16 -14.62 -11.97 5.45
N LYS A 17 -14.68 -11.20 4.35
CA LYS A 17 -15.16 -11.70 3.07
C LYS A 17 -14.07 -12.64 2.53
N LYS A 18 -14.39 -13.94 2.50
CA LYS A 18 -13.49 -15.05 2.11
C LYS A 18 -12.66 -14.64 0.90
N ILE A 19 -11.34 -14.66 1.07
CA ILE A 19 -10.37 -14.43 -0.01
C ILE A 19 -10.61 -15.53 -1.04
N GLY A 20 -11.06 -15.17 -2.24
CA GLY A 20 -11.21 -16.12 -3.34
C GLY A 20 -9.87 -16.78 -3.65
N SER A 21 -9.90 -18.05 -4.08
CA SER A 21 -8.71 -18.89 -4.31
C SER A 21 -7.74 -18.39 -5.41
N THR A 22 -7.96 -17.19 -5.95
CA THR A 22 -7.18 -16.56 -7.02
C THR A 22 -5.92 -15.87 -6.50
N ILE A 23 -5.82 -15.57 -5.20
CA ILE A 23 -4.62 -14.95 -4.61
C ILE A 23 -3.53 -16.02 -4.42
N LEU A 24 -2.81 -16.31 -5.51
CA LEU A 24 -1.76 -17.31 -5.62
C LEU A 24 -0.58 -17.04 -4.66
N PHE A 25 0.24 -18.06 -4.43
CA PHE A 25 1.35 -18.06 -3.47
C PHE A 25 2.35 -16.88 -3.61
N SER A 26 2.48 -16.26 -4.79
CA SER A 26 3.37 -15.12 -5.06
C SER A 26 2.74 -13.75 -4.75
N SER A 27 1.95 -13.65 -3.70
CA SER A 27 1.23 -12.42 -3.36
C SER A 27 2.00 -11.58 -2.36
N TYR A 28 2.01 -10.27 -2.59
CA TYR A 28 2.64 -9.30 -1.69
C TYR A 28 1.58 -8.64 -0.80
N SER A 29 2.01 -8.20 0.37
CA SER A 29 1.23 -7.38 1.28
C SER A 29 1.84 -5.98 1.30
N ILE A 30 1.04 -4.92 1.23
CA ILE A 30 1.51 -3.53 1.31
C ILE A 30 0.81 -2.82 2.46
N CYS A 31 1.57 -2.16 3.32
CA CYS A 31 1.04 -1.30 4.37
C CYS A 31 1.93 -0.08 4.63
N ASN A 32 1.44 0.85 5.44
CA ASN A 32 2.24 1.95 5.99
C ASN A 32 3.02 1.46 7.23
N SER A 33 4.11 2.15 7.60
CA SER A 33 4.91 1.87 8.80
C SER A 33 4.10 1.95 10.11
N ALA A 34 3.09 2.82 10.17
CA ALA A 34 2.18 2.90 11.30
C ALA A 34 1.44 1.56 11.54
N LEU A 35 0.94 0.94 10.48
CA LEU A 35 0.30 -0.38 10.57
C LEU A 35 1.32 -1.47 10.87
N GLU A 36 2.50 -1.40 10.26
CA GLU A 36 3.57 -2.38 10.46
C GLU A 36 3.92 -2.52 11.95
N SER A 37 3.99 -1.40 12.69
CA SER A 37 4.24 -1.40 14.13
C SER A 37 3.19 -2.20 14.92
N VAL A 38 1.92 -2.10 14.50
CA VAL A 38 0.80 -2.86 15.09
C VAL A 38 0.89 -4.33 14.71
N LEU A 39 1.20 -4.64 13.45
CA LEU A 39 1.34 -6.02 12.96
C LEU A 39 2.45 -6.79 13.68
N ARG A 40 3.56 -6.12 14.04
CA ARG A 40 4.64 -6.72 14.85
C ARG A 40 4.15 -7.21 16.22
N GLY A 41 3.09 -6.63 16.77
CA GLY A 41 2.50 -7.05 18.04
C GLY A 41 1.48 -8.18 17.94
N LEU A 42 1.00 -8.51 16.74
CA LEU A 42 -0.06 -9.49 16.56
C LEU A 42 0.46 -10.94 16.64
N LYS A 43 -0.24 -11.75 17.42
CA LYS A 43 0.04 -13.17 17.64
C LYS A 43 -1.16 -14.04 17.25
N ASP A 44 -0.88 -15.27 16.84
CA ASP A 44 -1.90 -16.31 16.73
C ASP A 44 -2.30 -16.85 18.11
N ALA A 45 -3.35 -17.69 18.14
CA ALA A 45 -3.82 -18.33 19.37
C ALA A 45 -2.77 -19.27 20.01
N SER A 46 -1.75 -19.67 19.26
CA SER A 46 -0.62 -20.47 19.71
C SER A 46 0.56 -19.61 20.19
N GLY A 47 0.41 -18.29 20.24
CA GLY A 47 1.40 -17.34 20.73
C GLY A 47 2.50 -16.98 19.73
N ARG A 48 2.43 -17.47 18.48
CA ARG A 48 3.39 -17.18 17.42
C ARG A 48 3.03 -15.87 16.73
N TYR A 49 4.04 -15.04 16.48
CA TYR A 49 3.89 -13.77 15.78
C TYR A 49 3.45 -13.99 14.32
N LEU A 50 2.49 -13.19 13.87
CA LEU A 50 2.03 -13.23 12.47
C LEU A 50 3.03 -12.59 11.51
N LEU A 51 3.75 -11.59 12.01
CA LEU A 51 4.83 -10.91 11.31
C LEU A 51 6.16 -11.47 11.80
N VAL A 52 6.95 -12.00 10.87
CA VAL A 52 8.29 -12.52 11.13
C VAL A 52 9.28 -11.63 10.38
N SER A 53 10.18 -11.00 11.13
CA SER A 53 11.32 -10.29 10.57
C SER A 53 12.39 -11.31 10.22
N ASP A 54 12.71 -11.44 8.94
CA ASP A 54 13.79 -12.30 8.51
C ASP A 54 15.11 -11.51 8.55
N LEU A 55 15.92 -11.78 9.57
CA LEU A 55 17.27 -11.22 9.69
C LEU A 55 18.30 -11.95 8.81
N ALA A 56 17.98 -13.15 8.30
CA ALA A 56 18.95 -14.05 7.68
C ALA A 56 18.87 -14.08 6.14
N SER A 57 17.68 -14.00 5.55
CA SER A 57 17.49 -14.17 4.09
C SER A 57 17.44 -12.88 3.28
N GLY A 58 17.44 -11.72 3.93
CA GLY A 58 17.30 -10.42 3.25
C GLY A 58 15.93 -10.20 2.57
N LEU A 59 14.99 -11.16 2.66
CA LEU A 59 13.63 -11.07 2.10
C LEU A 59 12.72 -10.06 2.84
N GLY A 60 13.25 -9.39 3.86
CA GLY A 60 12.53 -8.38 4.64
C GLY A 60 11.49 -8.99 5.59
N ASN A 61 10.50 -8.19 5.96
CA ASN A 61 9.44 -8.64 6.85
C ASN A 61 8.43 -9.50 6.10
N THR A 62 8.03 -10.62 6.70
CA THR A 62 6.99 -11.50 6.15
C THR A 62 5.75 -11.50 7.04
N LEU A 63 4.59 -11.41 6.42
CA LEU A 63 3.29 -11.49 7.07
C LEU A 63 2.58 -12.76 6.59
N LEU A 64 2.28 -13.69 7.51
CA LEU A 64 1.62 -14.96 7.19
C LEU A 64 2.35 -15.78 6.09
N GLY A 65 3.68 -15.73 6.07
CA GLY A 65 4.51 -16.41 5.08
C GLY A 65 4.56 -15.74 3.70
N ARG A 66 4.08 -14.49 3.59
CA ARG A 66 4.15 -13.67 2.37
C ARG A 66 4.98 -12.41 2.61
N PRO A 67 5.71 -11.89 1.61
CA PRO A 67 6.48 -10.66 1.76
C PRO A 67 5.58 -9.46 2.08
N LEU A 68 6.02 -8.63 3.03
CA LEU A 68 5.40 -7.38 3.42
C LEU A 68 6.27 -6.21 2.94
N LEU A 69 5.68 -5.35 2.11
CA LEU A 69 6.26 -4.10 1.65
C LEU A 69 5.70 -2.94 2.46
N VAL A 70 6.60 -2.10 2.95
CA VAL A 70 6.26 -0.88 3.67
C VAL A 70 6.33 0.29 2.69
N ALA A 71 5.21 0.98 2.50
CA ALA A 71 5.10 2.11 1.61
C ALA A 71 4.47 3.30 2.35
N GLU A 72 5.25 4.36 2.56
CA GLU A 72 4.77 5.58 3.24
C GLU A 72 3.69 6.32 2.45
N SER A 73 3.65 6.13 1.13
CA SER A 73 2.57 6.65 0.30
C SER A 73 1.21 5.99 0.58
N PHE A 74 1.18 4.83 1.25
CA PHE A 74 -0.06 4.18 1.63
C PHE A 74 -0.68 4.90 2.84
N PRO A 75 -2.03 5.00 2.95
CA PRO A 75 -2.66 5.67 4.08
C PRO A 75 -2.21 5.08 5.44
N GLY A 76 -1.53 5.89 6.25
CA GLY A 76 -1.05 5.52 7.58
C GLY A 76 -2.05 5.74 8.71
N VAL A 77 -3.23 6.29 8.40
CA VAL A 77 -4.22 6.67 9.41
C VAL A 77 -5.01 5.43 9.84
N LEU A 78 -4.71 4.93 11.04
CA LEU A 78 -5.37 3.79 11.66
C LEU A 78 -6.72 4.21 12.29
N THR A 79 -7.68 4.60 11.46
CA THR A 79 -9.05 4.92 11.90
C THR A 79 -10.07 4.00 11.22
N THR A 80 -11.19 3.75 11.89
CA THR A 80 -12.32 2.99 11.34
C THR A 80 -12.70 3.48 9.94
N GLY A 81 -12.85 2.54 9.01
CA GLY A 81 -13.24 2.76 7.62
C GLY A 81 -12.10 3.10 6.67
N LYS A 82 -10.87 3.30 7.17
CA LYS A 82 -9.70 3.57 6.33
C LYS A 82 -9.08 2.29 5.77
N ASP A 83 -8.54 2.40 4.57
CA ASP A 83 -7.76 1.36 3.92
C ASP A 83 -6.42 1.22 4.65
N VAL A 84 -6.11 0.00 5.07
CA VAL A 84 -4.99 -0.25 5.99
C VAL A 84 -3.97 -1.18 5.36
N LEU A 85 -4.45 -2.23 4.69
CA LEU A 85 -3.61 -3.29 4.16
C LEU A 85 -4.10 -3.69 2.79
N ALA A 86 -3.22 -3.63 1.80
CA ALA A 86 -3.46 -4.18 0.48
C ALA A 86 -2.80 -5.56 0.36
N LEU A 87 -3.54 -6.55 -0.11
CA LEU A 87 -3.08 -7.92 -0.29
C LEU A 87 -3.38 -8.35 -1.73
N GLY A 88 -2.38 -8.83 -2.46
CA GLY A 88 -2.64 -9.31 -3.82
C GLY A 88 -1.41 -9.63 -4.63
N ASP A 89 -1.67 -10.09 -5.85
CA ASP A 89 -0.65 -10.22 -6.89
C ASP A 89 -0.63 -8.94 -7.73
N PHE A 90 0.21 -7.98 -7.32
CA PHE A 90 0.35 -6.71 -8.01
C PHE A 90 0.96 -6.84 -9.41
N LYS A 91 1.75 -7.90 -9.66
CA LYS A 91 2.37 -8.14 -10.97
C LYS A 91 1.33 -8.48 -12.03
N ARG A 92 0.24 -9.15 -11.63
CA ARG A 92 -0.90 -9.44 -12.52
C ARG A 92 -1.99 -8.36 -12.45
N GLY A 93 -2.13 -7.70 -11.30
CA GLY A 93 -3.20 -6.73 -11.07
C GLY A 93 -2.95 -5.36 -11.71
N VAL A 94 -1.68 -4.94 -11.81
CA VAL A 94 -1.31 -3.60 -12.29
C VAL A 94 -0.34 -3.70 -13.46
N TYR A 95 -0.67 -3.00 -14.55
CA TYR A 95 0.28 -2.70 -15.62
C TYR A 95 0.83 -1.31 -15.43
N ILE A 96 2.15 -1.22 -15.40
CA ILE A 96 2.90 0.02 -15.43
C ILE A 96 3.67 0.01 -16.76
N ALA A 97 3.44 1.02 -17.58
CA ALA A 97 4.09 1.15 -18.89
C ALA A 97 4.71 2.53 -19.04
N ASP A 98 5.98 2.56 -19.39
CA ASP A 98 6.68 3.79 -19.73
C ASP A 98 6.40 4.15 -21.18
N LYS A 99 5.90 5.37 -21.40
CA LYS A 99 5.54 5.85 -22.74
C LYS A 99 6.74 6.36 -23.52
N LYS A 100 7.66 6.99 -22.82
CA LYS A 100 8.94 7.50 -23.33
C LYS A 100 9.96 7.38 -22.22
N GLY A 101 11.20 7.11 -22.59
CA GLY A 101 12.33 7.19 -21.67
C GLY A 101 12.47 8.59 -21.07
N VAL A 102 13.41 8.72 -20.13
CA VAL A 102 13.69 9.99 -19.46
C VAL A 102 14.28 10.98 -20.47
N ASP A 103 13.59 12.11 -20.68
CA ASP A 103 14.11 13.20 -21.49
C ASP A 103 14.62 14.31 -20.58
N ILE A 104 15.92 14.60 -20.66
CA ILE A 104 16.59 15.63 -19.86
C ILE A 104 17.00 16.76 -20.80
N GLN A 105 16.40 17.92 -20.59
CA GLN A 105 16.63 19.13 -21.37
C GLN A 105 17.37 20.14 -20.50
N ARG A 106 18.45 20.70 -21.05
CA ARG A 106 19.16 21.85 -20.48
C ARG A 106 18.78 23.09 -21.28
N ASN A 107 18.42 24.17 -20.59
CA ASN A 107 18.15 25.47 -21.21
C ASN A 107 18.88 26.57 -20.42
N ASP A 108 19.84 27.20 -21.08
CA ASP A 108 20.61 28.35 -20.62
C ASP A 108 20.01 29.69 -21.06
N SER A 109 19.25 29.70 -22.16
CA SER A 109 18.65 30.90 -22.74
C SER A 109 17.62 31.58 -21.82
N VAL A 110 16.80 30.81 -21.09
CA VAL A 110 15.78 31.38 -20.18
C VAL A 110 16.39 32.03 -18.94
N GLY A 111 17.56 31.56 -18.50
CA GLY A 111 18.29 32.09 -17.34
C GLY A 111 19.48 32.98 -17.69
N PHE A 112 19.60 33.41 -18.95
CA PHE A 112 20.78 34.12 -19.45
C PHE A 112 21.03 35.46 -18.76
N THR A 113 19.98 36.20 -18.40
CA THR A 113 20.10 37.49 -17.68
C THR A 113 20.35 37.34 -16.18
N SER A 114 20.20 36.13 -15.64
CA SER A 114 20.37 35.81 -14.23
C SER A 114 21.52 34.83 -13.98
N ASP A 115 22.35 34.55 -14.98
CA ASP A 115 23.44 33.57 -14.95
C ASP A 115 22.98 32.17 -14.45
N THR A 116 21.74 31.79 -14.76
CA THR A 116 21.17 30.49 -14.35
C THR A 116 20.99 29.53 -15.52
N THR A 117 21.24 28.25 -15.28
CA THR A 117 20.93 27.17 -16.22
C THR A 117 19.75 26.37 -15.67
N HIS A 118 18.69 26.22 -16.45
CA HIS A 118 17.54 25.41 -16.09
C HIS A 118 17.68 23.99 -16.64
N PHE A 119 17.37 23.01 -15.80
CA PHE A 119 17.24 21.61 -16.19
C PHE A 119 15.78 21.18 -16.06
N ARG A 120 15.27 20.52 -17.10
CA ARG A 120 13.95 19.90 -17.11
C ARG A 120 14.10 18.42 -17.38
N ALA A 121 13.54 17.59 -16.52
CA ALA A 121 13.41 16.16 -16.77
C ALA A 121 11.93 15.81 -16.95
N ILE A 122 11.62 15.12 -18.05
CA ILE A 122 10.26 14.66 -18.36
C ILE A 122 10.23 13.14 -18.24
N PHE A 123 9.34 12.66 -17.38
CA PHE A 123 9.02 11.25 -17.22
C PHE A 123 7.54 11.06 -17.56
N ARG A 124 7.23 10.06 -18.38
CA ARG A 124 5.84 9.74 -18.75
C ARG A 124 5.60 8.26 -18.53
N THR A 125 4.86 7.95 -17.48
CA THR A 125 4.45 6.60 -17.11
C THR A 125 2.94 6.55 -17.01
N ASP A 126 2.36 5.51 -17.60
CA ASP A 126 0.94 5.18 -17.47
C ASP A 126 0.77 4.01 -16.51
N ILE A 127 -0.35 4.00 -15.80
CA ILE A 127 -0.71 2.92 -14.88
C ILE A 127 -2.15 2.51 -15.17
N GLN A 128 -2.38 1.21 -15.33
CA GLN A 128 -3.71 0.64 -15.50
C GLN A 128 -3.90 -0.57 -14.58
N VAL A 129 -5.08 -0.67 -13.96
CA VAL A 129 -5.50 -1.87 -13.23
C VAL A 129 -6.12 -2.84 -14.24
N ALA A 130 -5.45 -3.95 -14.51
CA ALA A 130 -5.94 -4.96 -15.44
C ALA A 130 -6.82 -6.00 -14.79
N LEU A 131 -6.43 -6.49 -13.61
CA LEU A 131 -7.21 -7.46 -12.87
C LEU A 131 -7.50 -6.93 -11.47
N ALA A 132 -8.62 -6.21 -11.33
CA ALA A 132 -9.05 -5.67 -10.05
C ALA A 132 -9.26 -6.78 -9.00
N ASP A 133 -9.66 -7.98 -9.43
CA ASP A 133 -9.88 -9.12 -8.54
C ASP A 133 -8.59 -9.71 -7.95
N ALA A 134 -7.42 -9.39 -8.52
CA ALA A 134 -6.13 -9.86 -8.00
C ALA A 134 -5.69 -9.12 -6.72
N ILE A 135 -6.29 -7.96 -6.43
CA ILE A 135 -5.89 -7.08 -5.32
C ILE A 135 -7.09 -6.87 -4.40
N ARG A 136 -6.86 -7.10 -3.11
CA ARG A 136 -7.84 -6.87 -2.07
C ARG A 136 -7.33 -5.86 -1.07
N ILE A 137 -8.12 -4.82 -0.85
CA ILE A 137 -7.86 -3.81 0.17
C ILE A 137 -8.71 -4.14 1.40
N MET A 138 -8.07 -4.13 2.55
CA MET A 138 -8.69 -4.34 3.85
C MET A 138 -8.86 -3.02 4.58
N LYS A 139 -10.03 -2.86 5.21
CA LYS A 139 -10.40 -1.69 5.98
C LYS A 139 -10.41 -1.98 7.47
N LEU A 140 -9.94 -1.02 8.26
CA LEU A 140 -10.07 -1.07 9.72
C LEU A 140 -11.54 -0.94 10.07
N LYS A 141 -12.01 -1.74 11.02
CA LYS A 141 -13.37 -1.68 11.52
C LYS A 141 -13.43 -0.94 12.84
#